data_AF-A0A183JYS0-F1
#
_entry.id   AF-A0A183JYS0-F1
#
_cell.length_a   1.000
_cell.length_b   1.000
_cell.length_c   1.000
_cell.angle_alpha   90.00
_cell.angle_beta   90.00
_cell.angle_gamma   90.00
#
_symmetry.space_group_name_H-M   'P 1'
#
loop_
_entity.id
_entity.type
_entity.pdbx_description
1 polymer ?
#
loop_
_entity_poly.entity_id
_entity_poly.type
_entity_poly.pdbx_seq_one_letter_code
_entity_poly.pdbx_strand_id
1 'polypeptide(L)'
;MEDNWKGIVEALTLTCQEVLRLKIKERKNKKTTINNSRTRAQKVQTQAEYIEANKQVKKSIRVDKKKYVEEPTTMVEKAAREGNMKQLYDTTKKLAGKYSKPERPVKDKEGRPITKIERQQSRWVEYFEELLNRPAPMNPPDIEAVHTDLPPLGVNPPTTEQIRMTIRHSREGKQHDPTIYQLKH
;
A
#
# COMPACT_ATOMS: atom_id res chain seq x y z
N MET A 1 -35.34 -6.12 3.20
CA MET A 1 -35.01 -4.69 3.06
C MET A 1 -33.66 -4.47 2.39
N GLU A 2 -32.64 -5.29 2.68
CA GLU A 2 -31.31 -5.20 2.06
C GLU A 2 -31.31 -5.42 0.53
N ASP A 3 -32.15 -6.32 0.02
CA ASP A 3 -32.23 -6.58 -1.43
C ASP A 3 -32.73 -5.38 -2.25
N ASN A 4 -33.64 -4.58 -1.67
CA ASN A 4 -34.15 -3.39 -2.34
C ASN A 4 -33.07 -2.30 -2.43
N TRP A 5 -32.27 -2.16 -1.37
CA TRP A 5 -31.13 -1.25 -1.35
C TRP A 5 -30.04 -1.68 -2.34
N LYS A 6 -29.75 -2.98 -2.41
CA LYS A 6 -28.80 -3.56 -3.38
C LYS A 6 -29.22 -3.29 -4.83
N GLY A 7 -30.50 -3.50 -5.16
CA GLY A 7 -31.03 -3.23 -6.50
C GLY A 7 -30.91 -1.76 -6.92
N ILE A 8 -31.14 -0.82 -5.98
CA ILE A 8 -30.97 0.62 -6.24
C ILE A 8 -29.50 0.96 -6.52
N VAL A 9 -28.57 0.42 -5.73
CA VAL A 9 -27.12 0.66 -5.92
C VAL A 9 -26.63 0.09 -7.26
N GLU A 10 -27.10 -1.11 -7.64
CA GLU A 10 -26.78 -1.71 -8.93
C GLU A 10 -27.34 -0.88 -10.10
N ALA A 11 -28.59 -0.44 -10.03
CA ALA A 11 -29.19 0.43 -11.05
C ALA A 11 -28.46 1.78 -11.19
N LEU A 12 -28.06 2.40 -10.07
CA LEU A 12 -27.25 3.63 -10.07
C LEU A 12 -25.85 3.41 -10.65
N THR A 13 -25.25 2.24 -10.39
CA THR A 13 -23.92 1.89 -10.93
C THR A 13 -23.98 1.65 -12.43
N LEU A 14 -25.01 0.94 -12.90
CA LEU A 14 -25.24 0.66 -14.32
C LEU A 14 -25.53 1.92 -15.11
N THR A 15 -26.35 2.83 -14.56
CA THR A 15 -26.64 4.12 -15.21
C THR A 15 -25.38 5.00 -15.29
N CYS A 16 -24.55 5.05 -14.25
CA CYS A 16 -23.26 5.76 -14.32
C CYS A 16 -22.31 5.17 -15.38
N GLN A 17 -22.22 3.83 -15.46
CA GLN A 17 -21.43 3.14 -16.50
C GLN A 17 -21.96 3.43 -17.90
N GLU A 18 -23.28 3.44 -18.09
CA GLU A 18 -23.89 3.69 -19.40
C GLU A 18 -23.67 5.13 -19.86
N VAL A 19 -23.78 6.11 -18.95
CA VAL A 19 -23.46 7.53 -19.26
C VAL A 19 -22.01 7.69 -19.70
N LEU A 20 -21.05 7.06 -19.01
CA LEU A 20 -19.64 7.09 -19.39
C LEU A 20 -19.42 6.41 -20.75
N ARG A 21 -20.06 5.26 -20.97
CA ARG A 21 -20.01 4.49 -22.22
C ARG A 21 -20.51 5.31 -23.40
N LEU A 22 -21.61 6.04 -23.25
CA LEU A 22 -22.17 6.92 -24.28
C LEU A 22 -21.19 8.05 -24.63
N LYS A 23 -20.59 8.72 -23.64
CA LYS A 23 -19.57 9.77 -23.88
C LYS A 23 -18.33 9.24 -24.60
N ILE A 24 -17.89 8.02 -24.27
CA ILE A 24 -16.78 7.36 -24.97
C ILE A 24 -17.15 7.04 -26.42
N LYS A 25 -18.38 6.56 -26.66
CA LYS A 25 -18.90 6.29 -28.01
C LYS A 25 -18.95 7.57 -28.84
N GLU A 26 -19.44 8.66 -28.27
CA GLU A 26 -19.48 9.97 -28.94
C GLU A 26 -18.08 10.48 -29.31
N ARG A 27 -17.12 10.40 -28.39
CA ARG A 27 -15.71 10.74 -28.66
C ARG A 27 -15.14 9.90 -29.80
N LYS A 28 -15.44 8.60 -29.85
CA LYS A 28 -15.01 7.69 -30.93
C LYS A 28 -15.61 8.11 -32.27
N ASN A 29 -16.90 8.43 -32.33
CA ASN A 29 -17.55 8.91 -33.54
C ASN A 29 -16.90 10.19 -34.07
N LYS A 30 -16.64 11.17 -33.20
CA LYS A 30 -15.93 12.41 -33.57
C LYS A 30 -14.53 12.16 -34.11
N LYS A 31 -13.83 11.15 -33.57
CA LYS A 31 -12.52 10.72 -34.10
C LYS A 31 -12.63 10.16 -35.53
N THR A 32 -13.68 9.39 -35.81
CA THR A 32 -13.98 8.90 -37.16
C THR A 32 -14.25 10.05 -38.13
N THR A 33 -15.01 11.08 -37.69
CA THR A 33 -15.28 12.27 -38.49
C THR A 33 -14.02 13.03 -38.87
N ILE A 34 -13.04 13.17 -37.95
CA ILE A 34 -11.73 13.76 -38.27
C ILE A 34 -11.02 12.98 -39.37
N ASN A 35 -10.96 11.65 -39.25
CA ASN A 35 -10.23 10.82 -40.22
C ASN A 35 -10.82 10.92 -41.63
N ASN A 36 -12.13 11.15 -41.74
CA ASN A 36 -12.85 11.28 -43.01
C ASN A 36 -12.85 12.71 -43.58
N SER A 37 -12.35 13.70 -42.82
CA SER A 37 -12.39 15.11 -43.24
C SER A 37 -11.43 15.38 -44.41
N ARG A 38 -11.94 16.02 -45.46
CA ARG A 38 -11.21 16.24 -46.72
C ARG A 38 -10.59 17.62 -46.80
N THR A 39 -11.33 18.66 -46.41
CA THR A 39 -10.89 20.06 -46.54
C THR A 39 -10.21 20.56 -45.26
N ARG A 40 -9.28 21.52 -45.37
CA ARG A 40 -8.58 22.12 -44.22
C ARG A 40 -9.53 22.74 -43.19
N ALA A 41 -10.59 23.41 -43.63
CA ALA A 41 -11.60 23.99 -42.74
C ALA A 41 -12.36 22.91 -41.94
N GLN A 42 -12.78 21.82 -42.60
CA GLN A 42 -13.44 20.68 -41.94
C GLN A 42 -12.53 20.00 -40.92
N LYS A 43 -11.23 19.87 -41.23
CA LYS A 43 -10.22 19.35 -40.28
C LYS A 43 -10.17 20.19 -39.00
N VAL A 44 -10.14 21.52 -39.12
CA VAL A 44 -10.09 22.42 -37.95
C VAL A 44 -11.36 22.29 -37.11
N GLN A 45 -12.53 22.28 -37.74
CA GLN A 45 -13.82 22.17 -37.02
C GLN A 45 -13.96 20.82 -36.30
N THR A 46 -13.76 19.70 -37.02
CA THR A 46 -13.90 18.35 -36.45
C THR A 46 -12.85 18.07 -35.36
N GLN A 47 -11.65 18.64 -35.50
CA GLN A 47 -10.61 18.58 -34.46
C GLN A 47 -11.05 19.31 -33.19
N ALA A 48 -11.66 20.50 -33.30
CA ALA A 48 -12.18 21.24 -32.15
C ALA A 48 -13.28 20.45 -31.42
N GLU A 49 -14.21 19.85 -32.15
CA GLU A 49 -15.29 19.03 -31.58
C GLU A 49 -14.75 17.79 -30.84
N TYR A 50 -13.73 17.13 -31.39
CA TYR A 50 -13.08 16.00 -30.72
C TYR A 50 -12.34 16.43 -29.46
N ILE A 51 -11.66 17.58 -29.47
CA ILE A 51 -10.96 18.11 -28.29
C ILE A 51 -11.96 18.33 -27.15
N GLU A 52 -13.11 18.94 -27.44
CA GLU A 52 -14.15 19.18 -26.43
C GLU A 52 -14.74 17.87 -25.91
N ALA A 53 -15.09 16.92 -26.79
CA ALA A 53 -15.58 15.61 -26.36
C ALA A 53 -14.56 14.83 -25.51
N ASN A 54 -13.28 14.89 -25.87
CA ASN A 54 -12.20 14.25 -25.12
C ASN A 54 -12.00 14.91 -23.74
N LYS A 55 -12.16 16.23 -23.65
CA LYS A 55 -12.14 16.98 -22.38
C LYS A 55 -13.30 16.56 -21.48
N GLN A 56 -14.51 16.41 -22.02
CA GLN A 56 -15.67 15.95 -21.26
C GLN A 56 -15.52 14.53 -20.72
N VAL A 57 -15.01 13.59 -21.51
CA VAL A 57 -14.70 12.23 -21.06
C VAL A 57 -13.67 12.24 -19.92
N LYS A 58 -12.60 13.03 -20.05
CA LYS A 58 -11.61 13.18 -18.97
C LYS A 58 -12.21 13.78 -17.70
N LYS A 59 -13.12 14.76 -17.83
CA LYS A 59 -13.81 15.37 -16.70
C LYS A 59 -14.73 14.37 -16.00
N SER A 60 -15.52 13.57 -16.74
CA SER A 60 -16.38 12.55 -16.12
C SER A 60 -15.57 11.48 -15.40
N ILE A 61 -14.50 10.96 -16.01
CA ILE A 61 -13.62 9.97 -15.34
C ILE A 61 -13.05 10.51 -14.03
N ARG A 62 -12.66 11.80 -13.98
CA ARG A 62 -12.17 12.43 -12.75
C ARG A 62 -13.26 12.53 -11.69
N VAL A 63 -14.48 12.90 -12.08
CA VAL A 63 -15.64 13.00 -11.18
C VAL A 63 -16.00 11.62 -10.62
N ASP A 64 -16.10 10.61 -11.48
CA ASP A 64 -16.43 9.24 -11.07
C ASP A 64 -15.38 8.67 -10.11
N LYS A 65 -14.08 8.91 -10.40
CA LYS A 65 -12.99 8.53 -9.50
C LYS A 65 -13.09 9.23 -8.13
N LYS A 66 -13.45 10.51 -8.11
CA LYS A 66 -13.66 11.25 -6.87
C LYS A 66 -14.82 10.64 -6.07
N LYS A 67 -15.97 10.44 -6.72
CA LYS A 67 -17.17 9.86 -6.11
C LYS A 67 -16.91 8.46 -5.52
N TYR A 68 -16.20 7.61 -6.27
CA TYR A 68 -15.81 6.27 -5.81
C TYR A 68 -14.93 6.29 -4.56
N VAL A 69 -14.07 7.30 -4.39
CA VAL A 69 -13.23 7.43 -3.19
C VAL A 69 -14.02 8.05 -2.03
N GLU A 70 -14.91 8.99 -2.32
CA GLU A 70 -15.69 9.73 -1.33
C GLU A 70 -16.64 8.81 -0.53
N GLU A 71 -17.34 7.89 -1.20
CA GLU A 71 -18.25 6.93 -0.54
C GLU A 71 -17.52 6.08 0.55
N PRO A 72 -16.46 5.32 0.25
CA PRO A 72 -15.67 4.60 1.26
C PRO A 72 -15.08 5.51 2.34
N THR A 73 -14.65 6.72 1.98
CA THR A 73 -14.06 7.66 2.95
C THR A 73 -15.09 8.07 4.01
N THR A 74 -16.31 8.41 3.59
CA THR A 74 -17.41 8.73 4.53
C THR A 74 -17.78 7.53 5.41
N MET A 75 -17.71 6.30 4.88
CA MET A 75 -17.94 5.09 5.68
C MET A 75 -16.83 4.86 6.71
N VAL A 76 -15.56 5.10 6.35
CA VAL A 76 -14.43 5.02 7.29
C VAL A 76 -14.59 6.04 8.42
N GLU A 77 -14.93 7.29 8.10
CA GLU A 77 -15.15 8.33 9.10
C GLU A 77 -16.28 7.97 10.06
N LYS A 78 -17.39 7.43 9.54
CA LYS A 78 -18.51 6.97 10.36
C LYS A 78 -18.10 5.81 11.28
N ALA A 79 -17.43 4.80 10.74
CA ALA A 79 -16.97 3.65 11.52
C ALA A 79 -15.98 4.06 12.63
N ALA A 80 -15.11 5.05 12.37
CA ALA A 80 -14.21 5.62 13.37
C ALA A 80 -14.99 6.29 14.52
N ARG A 81 -16.00 7.10 14.19
CA ARG A 81 -16.86 7.76 15.20
C ARG A 81 -17.65 6.77 16.04
N GLU A 82 -18.09 5.67 15.45
CA GLU A 82 -18.86 4.60 16.12
C GLU A 82 -17.98 3.59 16.87
N GLY A 83 -16.65 3.69 16.77
CA GLY A 83 -15.72 2.73 17.38
C GLY A 83 -15.72 1.35 16.70
N ASN A 84 -16.28 1.23 15.48
CA ASN A 84 -16.36 -0.04 14.75
C ASN A 84 -15.06 -0.34 14.01
N MET A 85 -14.06 -0.86 14.75
CA MET A 85 -12.72 -1.12 14.24
C MET A 85 -12.71 -2.13 13.06
N LYS A 86 -13.63 -3.09 13.05
CA LYS A 86 -13.74 -4.10 11.98
C LYS A 86 -14.11 -3.45 10.65
N GLN A 87 -15.18 -2.65 10.62
CA GLN A 87 -15.60 -1.95 9.40
C GLN A 87 -14.56 -0.94 8.93
N LEU A 88 -13.89 -0.26 9.86
CA LEU A 88 -12.80 0.66 9.56
C LEU A 88 -11.70 -0.07 8.78
N TYR A 89 -11.18 -1.16 9.33
CA TYR A 89 -10.12 -1.96 8.69
C TYR A 89 -10.54 -2.51 7.32
N ASP A 90 -11.74 -3.11 7.22
CA ASP A 90 -12.23 -3.69 5.97
C ASP A 90 -12.37 -2.64 4.86
N THR A 91 -12.82 -1.43 5.19
CA THR A 91 -13.02 -0.34 4.23
C THR A 91 -11.69 0.29 3.81
N THR A 92 -10.76 0.49 4.76
CA THR A 92 -9.40 0.94 4.44
C THR A 92 -8.66 -0.07 3.57
N LYS A 93 -8.83 -1.38 3.83
CA LYS A 93 -8.26 -2.45 2.99
C LYS A 93 -8.81 -2.46 1.57
N LYS A 94 -10.11 -2.16 1.39
CA LYS A 94 -10.71 -1.97 0.06
C LYS A 94 -10.12 -0.75 -0.67
N LEU A 95 -9.95 0.38 0.02
CA LEU A 95 -9.36 1.61 -0.52
C LEU A 95 -7.89 1.46 -0.92
N ALA A 96 -7.09 0.77 -0.11
CA ALA A 96 -5.66 0.57 -0.37
C ALA A 96 -5.38 -0.21 -1.66
N GLY A 97 -6.37 -0.96 -2.18
CA GLY A 97 -6.20 -1.86 -3.30
C GLY A 97 -5.18 -2.96 -3.01
N LYS A 98 -4.99 -3.88 -3.95
CA LYS A 98 -3.84 -4.78 -3.90
C LYS A 98 -2.65 -4.04 -4.51
N TYR A 99 -1.79 -3.46 -3.67
CA TYR A 99 -0.46 -3.03 -4.13
C TYR A 99 0.34 -4.28 -4.47
N SER A 100 0.18 -4.80 -5.69
CA SER A 100 1.11 -5.77 -6.24
C SER A 100 2.39 -4.99 -6.53
N LYS A 101 3.39 -5.16 -5.67
CA LYS A 101 4.75 -4.73 -6.02
C LYS A 101 5.07 -5.38 -7.37
N PRO A 102 5.58 -4.65 -8.38
CA PRO A 102 6.08 -5.30 -9.56
C PRO A 102 7.13 -6.32 -9.11
N GLU A 103 6.99 -7.57 -9.57
CA GLU A 103 7.95 -8.63 -9.28
C GLU A 103 9.30 -8.17 -9.81
N ARG A 104 10.29 -8.05 -8.91
CA ARG A 104 11.64 -7.63 -9.32
C ARG A 104 12.26 -8.80 -10.08
N PRO A 105 12.66 -8.62 -11.35
CA PRO A 105 13.31 -9.70 -12.08
C PRO A 105 14.59 -10.14 -11.35
N VAL A 106 14.81 -11.45 -11.22
CA VAL A 106 16.08 -12.02 -10.74
C VAL A 106 17.20 -11.54 -11.66
N LYS A 107 18.32 -11.07 -11.11
CA LYS A 107 19.44 -10.51 -11.88
C LYS A 107 20.65 -11.46 -11.94
N ASP A 108 21.37 -11.42 -13.05
CA ASP A 108 22.70 -12.05 -13.16
C ASP A 108 23.75 -11.29 -12.32
N LYS A 109 24.99 -11.79 -12.28
CA LYS A 109 26.08 -11.18 -11.52
C LYS A 109 26.44 -9.79 -12.04
N GLU A 110 26.13 -9.49 -13.30
CA GLU A 110 26.32 -8.19 -13.94
C GLU A 110 25.12 -7.24 -13.74
N GLY A 111 24.10 -7.66 -12.97
CA GLY A 111 22.94 -6.85 -12.61
C GLY A 111 21.86 -6.75 -13.69
N ARG A 112 21.94 -7.56 -14.76
CA ARG A 112 20.96 -7.64 -15.84
C ARG A 112 19.82 -8.60 -15.48
N PRO A 113 18.57 -8.29 -15.85
CA PRO A 113 17.42 -9.13 -15.54
C PRO A 113 17.43 -10.44 -16.32
N ILE A 114 17.20 -11.56 -15.62
CA ILE A 114 17.09 -12.90 -16.18
C ILE A 114 15.61 -13.21 -16.45
N THR A 115 15.28 -13.40 -17.73
CA THR A 115 13.89 -13.64 -18.19
C THR A 115 13.54 -15.13 -18.37
N LYS A 116 14.55 -16.03 -18.47
CA LYS A 116 14.36 -17.48 -18.64
C LYS A 116 14.42 -18.21 -17.30
N ILE A 117 13.43 -19.07 -17.03
CA ILE A 117 13.28 -19.82 -15.77
C ILE A 117 14.50 -20.72 -15.49
N GLU A 118 15.02 -21.43 -16.49
CA GLU A 118 16.21 -22.29 -16.35
C GLU A 118 17.45 -21.52 -15.88
N ARG A 119 17.63 -20.31 -16.42
CA ARG A 119 18.73 -19.41 -16.01
C ARG A 119 18.50 -18.83 -14.61
N GLN A 120 17.25 -18.61 -14.21
CA GLN A 120 16.95 -18.19 -12.84
C GLN A 120 17.29 -19.31 -11.84
N GLN A 121 16.93 -20.56 -12.14
CA GLN A 121 17.29 -21.72 -11.31
C GLN A 121 18.81 -21.89 -11.22
N SER A 122 19.52 -21.74 -12.35
CA SER A 122 20.99 -21.78 -12.37
C SER A 122 21.59 -20.68 -11.48
N ARG A 123 21.02 -19.46 -11.53
CA ARG A 123 21.45 -18.34 -10.67
C ARG A 123 21.19 -18.61 -9.19
N TRP A 124 20.08 -19.27 -8.85
CA TRP A 124 19.79 -19.71 -7.47
C TRP A 124 20.81 -20.74 -6.99
N VAL A 125 21.13 -21.75 -7.80
CA VAL A 125 22.13 -22.77 -7.47
C VAL A 125 23.49 -22.12 -7.23
N GLU A 126 23.97 -21.27 -8.14
CA GLU A 126 25.23 -20.54 -7.96
C GLU A 126 25.27 -19.70 -6.68
N TYR A 127 24.18 -18.98 -6.37
CA TYR A 127 24.11 -18.14 -5.18
C TYR A 127 24.17 -18.99 -3.90
N PHE A 128 23.46 -20.11 -3.86
CA PHE A 128 23.48 -21.01 -2.71
C PHE A 128 24.81 -21.74 -2.58
N GLU A 129 25.46 -22.14 -3.68
CA GLU A 129 26.80 -22.71 -3.64
C GLU A 129 27.83 -21.73 -3.09
N GLU A 130 27.81 -20.46 -3.52
CA GLU A 130 28.71 -19.42 -3.01
C GLU A 130 28.49 -19.14 -1.52
N LEU A 131 27.23 -19.13 -1.08
CA LEU A 131 26.86 -18.87 0.31
C LEU A 131 27.23 -20.03 1.24
N LEU A 132 26.95 -21.27 0.82
CA LEU A 132 27.08 -22.46 1.65
C LEU A 132 28.48 -23.08 1.60
N ASN A 133 29.21 -22.91 0.50
CA ASN A 133 30.56 -23.46 0.33
C ASN A 133 31.67 -22.41 0.52
N ARG A 134 31.40 -21.37 1.32
CA ARG A 134 32.42 -20.37 1.65
C ARG A 134 33.63 -21.06 2.29
N PRO A 135 34.84 -20.94 1.73
CA PRO A 135 36.04 -21.52 2.34
C PRO A 135 36.27 -20.90 3.71
N ALA A 136 36.84 -21.68 4.63
CA ALA A 136 37.22 -21.17 5.94
C ALA A 136 38.09 -19.91 5.77
N PRO A 137 37.80 -18.81 6.50
CA PRO A 137 38.61 -17.60 6.39
C PRO A 137 40.07 -17.95 6.68
N MET A 138 40.98 -17.48 5.82
CA MET A 138 42.41 -17.85 5.86
C MET A 138 43.10 -17.40 7.15
N ASN A 139 42.53 -16.41 7.82
CA ASN A 139 42.92 -16.03 9.16
C ASN A 139 41.86 -16.59 10.12
N PRO A 140 42.23 -17.45 11.09
CA PRO A 140 41.32 -17.74 12.19
C PRO A 140 40.92 -16.42 12.84
N PRO A 141 39.64 -16.23 13.20
CA PRO A 141 39.25 -15.09 14.02
C PRO A 141 40.13 -15.09 15.27
N ASP A 142 40.80 -13.97 15.54
CA ASP A 142 41.54 -13.77 16.78
C ASP A 142 40.52 -13.62 17.90
N ILE A 143 40.05 -14.76 18.41
CA ILE A 143 39.17 -14.81 19.58
C ILE A 143 40.13 -14.79 20.76
N GLU A 144 40.38 -13.60 21.31
CA GLU A 144 40.92 -13.48 22.65
C GLU A 144 40.05 -14.33 23.57
N ALA A 145 40.63 -15.38 24.14
CA ALA A 145 39.94 -16.21 25.11
C ALA A 145 39.55 -15.29 26.27
N VAL A 146 38.26 -14.99 26.37
CA VAL A 146 37.72 -14.22 27.50
C VAL A 146 38.12 -14.98 28.76
N HIS A 147 39.07 -14.40 29.50
CA HIS A 147 39.47 -14.91 30.81
C HIS A 147 38.21 -15.15 31.63
N THR A 148 38.14 -16.35 32.19
CA THR A 148 37.01 -16.90 32.94
C THR A 148 36.86 -16.21 34.30
N ASP A 149 36.68 -14.89 34.29
CA ASP A 149 36.47 -14.07 35.48
C ASP A 149 35.09 -13.40 35.45
N LEU A 150 34.12 -14.02 34.76
CA LEU A 150 32.72 -13.72 35.01
C LEU A 150 32.28 -14.47 36.28
N PRO A 151 31.83 -13.77 37.34
CA PRO A 151 31.31 -14.44 38.52
C PRO A 151 30.14 -15.34 38.11
N PRO A 152 29.99 -16.55 38.71
CA PRO A 152 28.94 -17.47 38.34
C PRO A 152 27.59 -16.77 38.44
N LEU A 153 26.90 -16.59 37.31
CA LEU A 153 25.51 -16.20 37.30
C LEU A 153 24.76 -17.34 38.01
N GLY A 154 24.41 -17.08 39.27
CA GLY A 154 23.68 -18.03 40.10
C GLY A 154 22.39 -18.42 39.41
N VAL A 155 22.35 -19.64 38.89
CA VAL A 155 21.17 -20.30 38.28
C VAL A 155 20.05 -20.59 39.29
N ASN A 156 20.08 -19.96 40.46
CA ASN A 156 19.03 -20.09 41.46
C ASN A 156 17.85 -19.19 41.10
N PRO A 157 16.61 -19.70 41.17
CA PRO A 157 15.43 -18.88 40.95
C PRO A 157 15.43 -17.69 41.91
N PRO A 158 15.01 -16.49 41.47
CA PRO A 158 15.02 -15.30 42.31
C PRO A 158 14.17 -15.51 43.57
N THR A 159 14.72 -15.17 44.73
CA THR A 159 13.99 -15.28 46.00
C THR A 159 12.83 -14.28 46.01
N THR A 160 11.69 -14.65 46.60
CA THR A 160 10.48 -13.80 46.68
C THR A 160 10.76 -12.38 47.18
N GLU A 161 11.73 -12.20 48.09
CA GLU A 161 12.13 -10.88 48.58
C GLU A 161 12.85 -10.02 47.54
N GLN A 162 13.65 -10.63 46.66
CA GLN A 162 14.30 -9.92 45.55
C GLN A 162 13.24 -9.42 44.56
N ILE A 163 12.26 -10.27 44.22
CA ILE A 163 11.14 -9.90 43.36
C ILE A 163 10.32 -8.75 43.97
N ARG A 164 10.03 -8.82 45.28
CA ARG A 164 9.31 -7.75 46.00
C ARG A 164 10.08 -6.43 46.00
N MET A 165 11.39 -6.45 46.24
CA MET A 165 12.23 -5.25 46.22
C MET A 165 12.26 -4.59 44.83
N THR A 166 12.42 -5.37 43.76
CA THR A 166 12.43 -4.85 42.38
C THR A 166 11.08 -4.23 41.99
N ILE A 167 9.95 -4.85 42.39
CA ILE A 167 8.61 -4.30 42.15
C ILE A 167 8.40 -2.98 42.91
N ARG A 168 8.91 -2.86 44.14
CA ARG A 168 8.82 -1.63 44.94
C ARG A 168 9.57 -0.48 44.27
N HIS A 169 10.82 -0.69 43.87
CA HIS A 169 11.62 0.32 43.19
C HIS A 169 11.05 0.74 41.82
N SER A 170 10.42 -0.18 41.09
CA SER A 170 9.75 0.18 39.82
C SER A 170 8.50 1.07 40.01
N ARG A 171 7.90 1.11 41.21
CA ARG A 171 6.75 1.97 41.52
C ARG A 171 7.16 3.35 42.00
N GLU A 172 8.32 3.48 42.64
CA GLU A 172 8.87 4.75 43.12
C GLU A 172 9.29 5.69 41.98
N GLY A 173 9.48 5.18 40.75
CA GLY A 173 9.83 5.98 39.56
C GLY A 173 8.66 6.53 38.74
N LYS A 174 7.40 6.42 39.19
CA LYS A 174 6.22 6.97 38.47
C LYS A 174 5.38 7.90 39.37
N GLN A 175 5.95 9.06 39.72
CA GLN A 175 5.16 10.19 40.20
C GLN A 175 4.63 10.96 38.98
N HIS A 176 3.31 11.11 38.90
CA HIS A 176 2.59 11.92 37.93
C HIS A 176 3.04 13.39 38.00
N ASP A 177 3.32 13.98 36.85
CA ASP A 177 3.51 15.42 36.68
C ASP A 177 2.14 16.04 36.30
N PRO A 178 1.45 16.80 37.16
CA PRO A 178 0.20 17.45 36.81
C PRO A 178 0.51 18.80 36.15
N THR A 179 0.53 18.82 34.82
CA THR A 179 0.69 20.07 34.06
C THR A 179 -0.57 20.92 34.19
N ILE A 180 -0.55 21.92 35.07
CA ILE A 180 -1.55 22.98 35.17
C ILE A 180 -1.30 24.01 34.07
N TYR A 181 -2.24 24.14 33.12
CA TYR A 181 -2.26 25.24 32.16
C TYR A 181 -2.92 26.46 32.82
N GLN A 182 -2.13 27.52 33.07
CA GLN A 182 -2.64 28.85 33.43
C GLN A 182 -3.00 29.62 32.15
N LEU A 183 -4.28 29.97 31.98
CA LEU A 183 -4.73 31.00 31.03
C LEU A 183 -4.19 32.35 31.50
N LYS A 184 -3.49 33.10 30.65
CA LYS A 184 -3.26 34.54 30.82
C LYS A 184 -4.18 35.31 29.90
N HIS A 185 -4.95 36.23 30.51
CA HIS A 185 -5.59 37.37 29.85
C HIS A 185 -4.54 38.38 29.38
#